data_AF-R7LLD4-F1
#
_entry.id   AF-R7LLD4-F1
#
_cell.length_a   1.000
_cell.length_b   1.000
_cell.length_c   1.000
_cell.angle_alpha   90.00
_cell.angle_beta   90.00
_cell.angle_gamma   90.00
#
_symmetry.space_group_name_H-M   'P 1'
#
loop_
_entity.id
_entity.type
_entity.pdbx_description
1 polymer ?
#
loop_
_entity_poly.entity_id
_entity_poly.type
_entity_poly.pdbx_seq_one_letter_code
_entity_poly.pdbx_strand_id
1 'polypeptide(L)'
;MKKFLLSILASILLQTISFAESSSYVKQIDEFSCGPVSSYNLIKKSCPACRDYDINKLKNFERTDNNGTTTYNLCNGLNKYFKSQNLQTNISYYGVKKLKRYKNGSNINFQNIAKLLNEGNSAILNIGVYTLNDDGSYTRHWGHYVNLISVSDNKLKVFDPYDRANQYSDWTIKTLTDIKVNNINDNEKYVNLKNYHIVSSQINYLEKNEFALINGVILINDFE
;
A
#
# COMPACT_ATOMS: atom_id res chain seq x y z
N MET A 1 -13.15 -52.31 -4.32
CA MET A 1 -12.58 -51.39 -5.33
C MET A 1 -13.33 -50.04 -5.41
N LYS A 2 -14.66 -49.98 -5.55
CA LYS A 2 -15.41 -48.70 -5.60
C LYS A 2 -15.15 -47.74 -4.41
N LYS A 3 -15.10 -48.27 -3.18
CA LYS A 3 -14.83 -47.46 -1.97
C LYS A 3 -13.41 -46.87 -1.92
N PHE A 4 -12.43 -47.55 -2.51
CA PHE A 4 -11.03 -47.12 -2.55
C PHE A 4 -10.80 -46.05 -3.65
N LEU A 5 -11.52 -46.14 -4.77
CA LEU A 5 -11.53 -45.08 -5.78
C LEU A 5 -12.20 -43.81 -5.26
N LEU A 6 -13.28 -43.90 -4.48
CA LEU A 6 -13.92 -42.72 -3.89
C LEU A 6 -13.00 -41.98 -2.90
N SER A 7 -12.22 -42.69 -2.10
CA SER A 7 -11.26 -42.07 -1.18
C SER A 7 -10.11 -41.38 -1.92
N ILE A 8 -9.64 -41.94 -3.04
CA ILE A 8 -8.62 -41.31 -3.88
C ILE A 8 -9.18 -40.07 -4.58
N LEU A 9 -10.41 -40.14 -5.13
CA LEU A 9 -11.06 -38.99 -5.76
C LEU A 9 -11.32 -37.85 -4.77
N ALA A 10 -11.77 -38.17 -3.54
CA ALA A 10 -11.95 -37.19 -2.48
C ALA A 10 -10.61 -36.55 -2.06
N SER A 11 -9.52 -37.34 -2.00
CA SER A 11 -8.18 -36.82 -1.68
C SER A 11 -7.62 -35.92 -2.77
N ILE A 12 -7.88 -36.24 -4.04
CA ILE A 12 -7.47 -35.42 -5.19
C ILE A 12 -8.31 -34.13 -5.24
N LEU A 13 -9.62 -34.21 -4.96
CA LEU A 13 -10.49 -33.04 -4.86
C LEU A 13 -10.07 -32.11 -3.70
N LEU A 14 -9.76 -32.66 -2.52
CA LEU A 14 -9.24 -31.90 -1.37
C LEU A 14 -7.86 -31.29 -1.63
N GLN A 15 -6.99 -31.96 -2.41
CA GLN A 15 -5.72 -31.36 -2.85
C GLN A 15 -5.94 -30.25 -3.87
N THR A 16 -6.90 -30.38 -4.81
CA THR A 16 -7.18 -29.29 -5.78
C THR A 16 -7.84 -28.05 -5.16
N ILE A 17 -8.54 -28.19 -4.02
CA ILE A 17 -9.12 -27.02 -3.33
C ILE A 17 -8.03 -26.21 -2.60
N SER A 18 -6.87 -26.80 -2.28
CA SER A 18 -5.75 -26.09 -1.66
C SER A 18 -4.80 -25.38 -2.64
N PHE A 19 -5.06 -25.42 -3.96
CA PHE A 19 -4.17 -24.84 -4.98
C PHE A 19 -4.83 -23.83 -5.93
N ALA A 20 -6.00 -23.26 -5.57
CA ALA A 20 -6.69 -22.26 -6.39
C ALA A 20 -6.76 -20.84 -5.79
N GLU A 21 -6.05 -20.55 -4.69
CA GLU A 21 -6.01 -19.21 -4.07
C GLU A 21 -4.60 -18.60 -4.02
N SER A 22 -3.78 -18.78 -5.05
CA SER A 22 -2.78 -17.74 -5.33
C SER A 22 -3.52 -16.55 -5.94
N SER A 23 -4.27 -15.82 -5.12
CA SER A 23 -5.02 -14.64 -5.50
C SER A 23 -4.05 -13.62 -6.08
N SER A 24 -3.94 -13.59 -7.42
CA SER A 24 -3.07 -12.62 -8.08
C SER A 24 -3.53 -11.22 -7.69
N TYR A 25 -2.58 -10.44 -7.20
CA TYR A 25 -2.77 -9.02 -6.99
C TYR A 25 -3.16 -8.39 -8.34
N VAL A 26 -4.15 -7.51 -8.31
CA VAL A 26 -4.69 -6.82 -9.49
C VAL A 26 -3.90 -5.54 -9.74
N LYS A 27 -3.58 -5.29 -11.00
CA LYS A 27 -2.94 -4.05 -11.46
C LYS A 27 -4.00 -2.99 -11.74
N GLN A 28 -3.68 -1.71 -11.52
CA GLN A 28 -4.56 -0.61 -11.92
C GLN A 28 -4.65 -0.52 -13.44
N ILE A 29 -5.64 0.17 -14.01
CA ILE A 29 -5.78 0.33 -15.48
C ILE A 29 -5.75 1.78 -15.94
N ASP A 30 -5.82 2.71 -14.99
CA ASP A 30 -5.82 4.15 -15.20
C ASP A 30 -4.69 4.80 -14.38
N GLU A 31 -4.56 6.13 -14.43
CA GLU A 31 -3.49 6.87 -13.75
C GLU A 31 -3.80 7.22 -12.29
N PHE A 32 -5.06 7.14 -11.86
CA PHE A 32 -5.52 7.73 -10.60
C PHE A 32 -6.05 6.70 -9.57
N SER A 33 -6.19 5.43 -9.94
CA SER A 33 -6.78 4.39 -9.08
C SER A 33 -5.80 3.59 -8.23
N CYS A 34 -4.55 4.04 -8.07
CA CYS A 34 -3.55 3.35 -7.26
C CYS A 34 -4.00 3.09 -5.81
N GLY A 35 -4.73 4.03 -5.20
CA GLY A 35 -5.35 3.89 -3.88
C GLY A 35 -6.38 2.74 -3.83
N PRO A 36 -7.51 2.85 -4.59
CA PRO A 36 -8.55 1.82 -4.61
C PRO A 36 -8.06 0.42 -4.99
N VAL A 37 -7.09 0.33 -5.91
CA VAL A 37 -6.52 -0.97 -6.30
C VAL A 37 -5.64 -1.53 -5.18
N SER A 38 -4.87 -0.69 -4.49
CA SER A 38 -4.13 -1.12 -3.30
C SER A 38 -5.08 -1.59 -2.20
N SER A 39 -6.20 -0.90 -1.97
CA SER A 39 -7.24 -1.33 -1.04
C SER A 39 -7.89 -2.65 -1.44
N TYR A 40 -8.25 -2.82 -2.72
CA TYR A 40 -8.80 -4.05 -3.26
C TYR A 40 -7.88 -5.23 -2.94
N ASN A 41 -6.60 -5.11 -3.27
CA ASN A 41 -5.61 -6.16 -3.06
C ASN A 41 -5.39 -6.45 -1.58
N LEU A 42 -5.42 -5.41 -0.73
CA LEU A 42 -5.34 -5.56 0.72
C LEU A 42 -6.54 -6.34 1.24
N ILE A 43 -7.78 -5.92 0.92
CA ILE A 43 -9.02 -6.55 1.40
C ILE A 43 -9.10 -7.99 0.93
N LYS A 44 -8.77 -8.26 -0.34
CA LYS A 44 -8.75 -9.62 -0.90
C LYS A 44 -7.85 -10.56 -0.11
N LYS A 45 -6.71 -10.06 0.36
CA LYS A 45 -5.75 -10.83 1.15
C LYS A 45 -6.18 -10.95 2.62
N SER A 46 -6.54 -9.85 3.27
CA SER A 46 -6.76 -9.83 4.72
C SER A 46 -8.17 -10.28 5.11
N CYS A 47 -9.17 -10.06 4.26
CA CYS A 47 -10.55 -10.44 4.52
C CYS A 47 -11.19 -11.20 3.33
N PRO A 48 -10.81 -12.47 3.09
CA PRO A 48 -11.40 -13.26 1.99
C PRO A 48 -12.92 -13.42 2.09
N ALA A 49 -13.47 -13.38 3.31
CA ALA A 49 -14.91 -13.47 3.57
C ALA A 49 -15.67 -12.15 3.32
N CYS A 50 -14.96 -11.02 3.25
CA CYS A 50 -15.57 -9.73 2.97
C CYS A 50 -16.17 -9.72 1.56
N ARG A 51 -17.26 -8.96 1.36
CA ARG A 51 -17.96 -8.88 0.08
C ARG A 51 -17.93 -7.46 -0.45
N ASP A 52 -18.35 -7.27 -1.70
CA ASP A 52 -18.60 -5.94 -2.27
C ASP A 52 -17.40 -4.97 -2.29
N TYR A 53 -16.18 -5.48 -2.44
CA TYR A 53 -14.96 -4.67 -2.52
C TYR A 53 -14.45 -4.44 -3.95
N ASP A 54 -15.30 -4.47 -4.98
CA ASP A 54 -14.83 -4.15 -6.33
C ASP A 54 -14.22 -2.73 -6.41
N ILE A 55 -13.29 -2.54 -7.35
CA ILE A 55 -12.50 -1.31 -7.45
C ILE A 55 -13.39 -0.06 -7.63
N ASN A 56 -14.54 -0.17 -8.32
CA ASN A 56 -15.44 0.98 -8.52
C ASN A 56 -16.16 1.36 -7.23
N LYS A 57 -16.58 0.37 -6.43
CA LYS A 57 -17.11 0.64 -5.09
C LYS A 57 -16.06 1.27 -4.19
N LEU A 58 -14.82 0.79 -4.22
CA LEU A 58 -13.72 1.36 -3.44
C LEU A 58 -13.40 2.80 -3.88
N LYS A 59 -13.40 3.10 -5.19
CA LYS A 59 -13.30 4.47 -5.72
C LYS A 59 -14.34 5.40 -5.06
N ASN A 60 -15.58 4.93 -4.88
CA ASN A 60 -16.63 5.70 -4.23
C ASN A 60 -16.39 5.89 -2.71
N PHE A 61 -16.04 4.82 -1.99
CA PHE A 61 -15.74 4.90 -0.56
C PHE A 61 -14.57 5.85 -0.27
N GLU A 62 -13.55 5.77 -1.11
CA GLU A 62 -12.30 6.52 -1.01
C GLU A 62 -12.33 7.84 -1.77
N ARG A 63 -13.47 8.24 -2.34
CA ARG A 63 -13.64 9.52 -3.06
C ARG A 63 -12.50 9.79 -4.03
N THR A 64 -12.19 8.79 -4.85
CA THR A 64 -11.13 8.87 -5.86
C THR A 64 -11.66 9.63 -7.07
N ASP A 65 -10.91 10.64 -7.51
CA ASP A 65 -11.20 11.42 -8.71
C ASP A 65 -9.97 11.45 -9.64
N ASN A 66 -9.96 12.34 -10.62
CA ASN A 66 -8.87 12.46 -11.59
C ASN A 66 -7.55 12.96 -10.96
N ASN A 67 -7.57 13.48 -9.73
CA ASN A 67 -6.38 13.82 -8.95
C ASN A 67 -5.92 12.67 -8.05
N GLY A 68 -6.63 11.52 -8.11
CA GLY A 68 -6.37 10.33 -7.31
C GLY A 68 -7.03 10.35 -5.93
N THR A 69 -6.38 9.69 -4.98
CA THR A 69 -6.94 9.43 -3.65
C THR A 69 -6.09 10.07 -2.57
N THR A 70 -6.67 10.99 -1.79
CA THR A 70 -5.95 11.54 -0.64
C THR A 70 -5.78 10.48 0.44
N THR A 71 -4.68 10.53 1.21
CA THR A 71 -4.45 9.57 2.32
C THR A 71 -5.59 9.56 3.33
N TYR A 72 -6.21 10.71 3.60
CA TYR A 72 -7.39 10.76 4.47
C TYR A 72 -8.55 9.98 3.88
N ASN A 73 -8.85 10.20 2.59
CA ASN A 73 -9.96 9.51 1.95
C ASN A 73 -9.70 8.00 1.82
N LEU A 74 -8.46 7.59 1.58
CA LEU A 74 -8.06 6.18 1.57
C LEU A 74 -8.33 5.51 2.93
N CYS A 75 -7.77 6.06 4.03
CA CYS A 75 -8.03 5.54 5.38
C CYS A 75 -9.51 5.56 5.75
N ASN A 76 -10.21 6.64 5.41
CA ASN A 76 -11.62 6.80 5.73
C ASN A 76 -12.53 5.89 4.90
N GLY A 77 -12.17 5.65 3.64
CA GLY A 77 -12.87 4.74 2.74
C GLY A 77 -12.75 3.30 3.21
N LEU A 78 -11.53 2.84 3.53
CA LEU A 78 -11.28 1.54 4.15
C LEU A 78 -12.08 1.35 5.44
N ASN A 79 -12.05 2.33 6.35
CA ASN A 79 -12.81 2.27 7.59
C ASN A 79 -14.33 2.16 7.34
N LYS A 80 -14.87 2.94 6.39
CA LYS A 80 -16.30 2.85 6.02
C LYS A 80 -16.65 1.51 5.40
N TYR A 81 -15.77 0.98 4.55
CA TYR A 81 -15.92 -0.32 3.93
C TYR A 81 -15.97 -1.42 4.99
N PHE A 82 -14.98 -1.51 5.89
CA PHE A 82 -14.98 -2.54 6.92
C PHE A 82 -16.17 -2.44 7.87
N LYS A 83 -16.60 -1.20 8.21
CA LYS A 83 -17.85 -1.00 8.95
C LYS A 83 -19.08 -1.52 8.21
N SER A 84 -19.15 -1.40 6.88
CA SER A 84 -20.28 -1.98 6.12
C SER A 84 -20.24 -3.51 6.09
N GLN A 85 -19.09 -4.12 6.42
CA GLN A 85 -18.95 -5.56 6.64
C GLN A 85 -19.19 -5.97 8.12
N ASN A 86 -19.61 -5.03 8.98
CA ASN A 86 -19.71 -5.21 10.43
C ASN A 86 -18.39 -5.57 11.13
N LEU A 87 -17.25 -5.16 10.56
CA LEU A 87 -15.93 -5.39 11.13
C LEU A 87 -15.40 -4.12 11.80
N GLN A 88 -14.81 -4.28 12.97
CA GLN A 88 -14.02 -3.22 13.60
C GLN A 88 -12.57 -3.36 13.14
N THR A 89 -11.99 -2.26 12.63
CA THR A 89 -10.60 -2.23 12.20
C THR A 89 -9.88 -1.04 12.80
N ASN A 90 -8.63 -1.26 13.20
CA ASN A 90 -7.74 -0.18 13.56
C ASN A 90 -6.92 0.23 12.34
N ILE A 91 -7.08 1.48 11.91
CA ILE A 91 -6.34 2.06 10.78
C ILE A 91 -5.45 3.18 11.31
N SER A 92 -4.15 2.99 11.15
CA SER A 92 -3.11 3.90 11.62
C SER A 92 -2.24 4.38 10.47
N TYR A 93 -1.91 5.68 10.46
CA TYR A 93 -1.05 6.32 9.47
C TYR A 93 0.20 6.89 10.12
N TYR A 94 1.35 6.49 9.59
CA TYR A 94 2.67 7.02 9.91
C TYR A 94 3.21 7.72 8.68
N GLY A 95 3.63 8.99 8.75
CA GLY A 95 4.23 9.65 7.57
C GLY A 95 4.19 11.17 7.56
N VAL A 96 4.42 11.80 6.42
CA VAL A 96 4.59 13.26 6.31
C VAL A 96 3.27 14.02 6.42
N LYS A 97 2.13 13.44 6.06
CA LYS A 97 0.88 14.20 5.95
C LYS A 97 0.30 14.57 7.30
N LYS A 98 -0.20 15.81 7.43
CA LYS A 98 -0.98 16.24 8.61
C LYS A 98 -2.39 15.72 8.49
N LEU A 99 -2.73 14.71 9.28
CA LEU A 99 -4.09 14.18 9.39
C LEU A 99 -4.58 14.36 10.83
N LYS A 100 -5.83 14.80 11.01
CA LYS A 100 -6.45 14.86 12.34
C LYS A 100 -6.86 13.47 12.85
N ARG A 101 -7.38 12.63 11.95
CA ARG A 101 -7.81 11.25 12.20
C ARG A 101 -6.83 10.28 11.56
N TYR A 102 -6.68 9.09 12.13
CA TYR A 102 -5.78 8.01 11.69
C TYR A 102 -4.28 8.28 11.89
N LYS A 103 -3.84 9.53 12.08
CA LYS A 103 -2.44 9.85 12.36
C LYS A 103 -1.98 9.20 13.67
N ASN A 104 -0.93 8.38 13.61
CA ASN A 104 -0.27 7.84 14.79
C ASN A 104 1.15 8.39 14.97
N GLY A 105 1.82 8.77 13.88
CA GLY A 105 3.16 9.36 13.96
C GLY A 105 3.62 9.96 12.63
N SER A 106 4.73 10.69 12.68
CA SER A 106 5.35 11.23 11.46
C SER A 106 6.55 10.41 11.00
N ASN A 107 7.31 9.85 11.95
CA ASN A 107 8.44 8.98 11.65
C ASN A 107 7.94 7.54 11.40
N ILE A 108 8.52 6.89 10.41
CA ILE A 108 8.22 5.50 10.06
C ILE A 108 9.29 4.61 10.71
N ASN A 109 8.88 3.72 11.61
CA ASN A 109 9.76 2.71 12.17
C ASN A 109 9.57 1.39 11.43
N PHE A 110 10.39 1.15 10.39
CA PHE A 110 10.29 -0.05 9.56
C PHE A 110 10.50 -1.36 10.32
N GLN A 111 11.27 -1.38 11.41
CA GLN A 111 11.38 -2.59 12.26
C GLN A 111 10.05 -2.93 12.92
N ASN A 112 9.34 -1.92 13.43
CA ASN A 112 8.01 -2.12 14.00
C ASN A 112 6.98 -2.48 12.92
N ILE A 113 7.04 -1.85 11.73
CA ILE A 113 6.20 -2.24 10.59
C ILE A 113 6.43 -3.72 10.22
N ALA A 114 7.69 -4.16 10.16
CA ALA A 114 8.05 -5.55 9.86
C ALA A 114 7.43 -6.52 10.87
N LYS A 115 7.53 -6.21 12.17
CA LYS A 115 6.91 -7.00 13.23
C LYS A 115 5.39 -7.13 13.03
N LEU A 116 4.70 -6.01 12.82
CA LEU A 116 3.25 -6.00 12.63
C LEU A 116 2.83 -6.80 11.39
N LEU A 117 3.54 -6.67 10.27
CA LEU A 117 3.26 -7.48 9.07
C LEU A 117 3.41 -8.98 9.34
N ASN A 118 4.40 -9.38 10.14
CA ASN A 118 4.59 -10.79 10.52
C ASN A 118 3.51 -11.30 11.49
N GLU A 119 2.83 -10.41 12.21
CA GLU A 119 1.69 -10.71 13.08
C GLU A 119 0.35 -10.78 12.32
N GLY A 120 0.37 -10.66 10.98
CA GLY A 120 -0.81 -10.78 10.12
C GLY A 120 -1.35 -9.44 9.60
N ASN A 121 -0.96 -8.33 10.23
CA ASN A 121 -1.43 -6.99 9.83
C ASN A 121 -1.09 -6.69 8.37
N SER A 122 -1.89 -5.84 7.74
CA SER A 122 -1.70 -5.42 6.34
C SER A 122 -1.26 -3.96 6.24
N ALA A 123 -0.52 -3.62 5.18
CA ALA A 123 -0.04 -2.26 4.98
C ALA A 123 -0.13 -1.78 3.52
N ILE A 124 -0.42 -0.49 3.38
CA ILE A 124 -0.30 0.26 2.13
C ILE A 124 0.78 1.34 2.34
N LEU A 125 1.74 1.38 1.42
CA LEU A 125 2.81 2.36 1.39
C LEU A 125 2.40 3.51 0.47
N ASN A 126 2.57 4.74 0.95
CA ASN A 126 2.44 5.97 0.15
C ASN A 126 3.84 6.45 -0.20
N ILE A 127 4.13 6.54 -1.50
CA ILE A 127 5.33 7.20 -2.01
C ILE A 127 4.95 8.53 -2.67
N GLY A 128 5.83 9.51 -2.57
CA GLY A 128 5.82 10.66 -3.47
C GLY A 128 6.96 10.54 -4.47
N VAL A 129 6.75 11.09 -5.66
CA VAL A 129 7.78 11.18 -6.69
C VAL A 129 8.28 12.61 -6.78
N TYR A 130 9.60 12.76 -6.78
CA TYR A 130 10.31 14.01 -6.59
C TYR A 130 11.43 14.17 -7.60
N THR A 131 11.76 15.40 -7.95
CA THR A 131 13.04 15.76 -8.59
C THR A 131 13.95 16.48 -7.61
N LEU A 132 15.26 16.29 -7.74
CA LEU A 132 16.26 17.06 -7.01
C LEU A 132 16.55 18.37 -7.76
N ASN A 133 16.42 19.50 -7.06
CA ASN A 133 16.75 20.82 -7.58
C ASN A 133 18.24 21.13 -7.36
N ASP A 134 18.75 22.13 -8.08
CA ASP A 134 20.15 22.58 -7.98
C ASP A 134 20.53 23.08 -6.57
N ASP A 135 19.56 23.57 -5.80
CA ASP A 135 19.75 24.00 -4.40
C ASP A 135 19.79 22.82 -3.39
N GLY A 136 19.73 21.58 -3.89
CA GLY A 136 19.72 20.36 -3.08
C GLY A 136 18.35 20.01 -2.48
N SER A 137 17.30 20.79 -2.77
CA SER A 137 15.94 20.49 -2.30
C SER A 137 15.21 19.53 -3.24
N TYR A 138 14.28 18.76 -2.68
CA TYR A 138 13.43 17.83 -3.44
C TYR A 138 12.06 18.46 -3.67
N THR A 139 11.59 18.53 -4.92
CA THR A 139 10.25 19.02 -5.27
C THR A 139 9.34 17.87 -5.66
N ARG A 140 8.19 17.74 -4.99
CA ARG A 140 7.19 16.70 -5.28
C ARG A 140 6.40 17.01 -6.54
N HIS A 141 6.23 16.03 -7.42
CA HIS A 141 5.36 16.13 -8.60
C HIS A 141 4.03 15.42 -8.37
N TRP A 142 4.08 14.17 -7.94
CA TRP A 142 2.91 13.31 -7.78
C TRP A 142 3.13 12.27 -6.66
N GLY A 143 2.15 11.39 -6.44
CA GLY A 143 2.31 10.31 -5.47
C GLY A 143 1.51 9.09 -5.83
N HIS A 144 1.81 8.01 -5.13
CA HIS A 144 1.39 6.67 -5.50
C HIS A 144 1.19 5.81 -4.27
N TYR A 145 0.24 4.88 -4.36
CA TYR A 145 0.03 3.86 -3.34
C TYR A 145 0.42 2.50 -3.87
N VAL A 146 1.15 1.76 -3.05
CA VAL A 146 1.55 0.38 -3.32
C VAL A 146 1.25 -0.48 -2.10
N ASN A 147 1.00 -1.78 -2.29
CA ASN A 147 0.85 -2.69 -1.17
C ASN A 147 2.24 -3.09 -0.64
N LEU A 148 2.47 -2.90 0.66
CA LEU A 148 3.70 -3.34 1.31
C LEU A 148 3.52 -4.81 1.74
N ILE A 149 4.33 -5.70 1.18
CA ILE A 149 4.21 -7.14 1.36
C ILE A 149 5.05 -7.62 2.54
N SER A 150 6.30 -7.17 2.60
CA SER A 150 7.23 -7.51 3.69
C SER A 150 8.33 -6.47 3.80
N VAL A 151 8.95 -6.41 4.98
CA VAL A 151 10.07 -5.54 5.30
C VAL A 151 11.18 -6.41 5.88
N SER A 152 12.40 -6.27 5.36
CA SER A 152 13.60 -6.95 5.86
C SER A 152 14.77 -5.99 5.76
N ASP A 153 15.31 -5.58 6.91
CA ASP A 153 16.37 -4.58 7.02
C ASP A 153 16.02 -3.28 6.27
N ASN A 154 16.77 -2.97 5.22
CA ASN A 154 16.56 -1.82 4.34
C ASN A 154 15.86 -2.20 3.03
N LYS A 155 15.21 -3.37 2.96
CA LYS A 155 14.49 -3.86 1.79
C LYS A 155 12.99 -3.92 2.06
N LEU A 156 12.22 -3.43 1.11
CA LEU A 156 10.77 -3.47 1.08
C LEU A 156 10.35 -4.32 -0.10
N LYS A 157 9.63 -5.41 0.13
CA LYS A 157 8.94 -6.11 -0.95
C LYS A 157 7.58 -5.46 -1.14
N VAL A 158 7.30 -4.99 -2.34
CA VAL A 158 6.03 -4.31 -2.64
C VAL A 158 5.32 -4.96 -3.82
N PHE A 159 4.00 -4.87 -3.80
CA PHE A 159 3.20 -4.99 -5.01
C PHE A 159 2.80 -3.58 -5.45
N ASP A 160 3.30 -3.18 -6.61
CA ASP A 160 2.97 -1.91 -7.23
C ASP A 160 1.84 -2.11 -8.25
N PRO A 161 0.66 -1.49 -8.08
CA PRO A 161 -0.45 -1.66 -9.01
C PRO A 161 -0.19 -1.05 -10.40
N TYR A 162 0.74 -0.11 -10.56
CA TYR A 162 1.07 0.54 -11.82
C TYR A 162 2.20 -0.16 -12.59
N ASP A 163 3.15 -0.80 -11.89
CA ASP A 163 4.25 -1.53 -12.52
C ASP A 163 3.73 -2.70 -13.36
N ARG A 164 3.74 -2.56 -14.69
CA ARG A 164 3.31 -3.62 -15.62
C ARG A 164 4.35 -4.71 -15.83
N ALA A 165 5.61 -4.41 -15.58
CA ALA A 165 6.71 -5.30 -15.89
C ALA A 165 6.87 -6.37 -14.80
N ASN A 166 6.62 -6.00 -13.54
CA ASN A 166 6.87 -6.89 -12.40
C ASN A 166 5.60 -7.23 -11.64
N GLN A 167 5.46 -8.49 -11.22
CA GLN A 167 4.41 -8.86 -10.27
C GLN A 167 4.71 -8.24 -8.89
N TYR A 168 5.94 -8.39 -8.39
CA TYR A 168 6.44 -7.76 -7.17
C TYR A 168 7.77 -7.07 -7.44
N SER A 169 8.06 -6.04 -6.67
CA SER A 169 9.31 -5.29 -6.77
C SER A 169 10.00 -5.25 -5.41
N ASP A 170 11.31 -5.49 -5.39
CA ASP A 170 12.14 -5.38 -4.20
C ASP A 170 12.82 -4.01 -4.18
N TRP A 171 12.40 -3.18 -3.24
CA TRP A 171 12.90 -1.81 -3.10
C TRP A 171 13.94 -1.72 -1.99
N THR A 172 15.11 -1.16 -2.29
CA THR A 172 16.12 -0.86 -1.27
C THR A 172 15.99 0.59 -0.83
N ILE A 173 15.79 0.84 0.46
CA ILE A 173 15.66 2.18 1.03
C ILE A 173 16.95 2.67 1.68
N LYS A 174 17.15 3.99 1.63
CA LYS A 174 18.18 4.72 2.37
C LYS A 174 17.52 5.85 3.16
N THR A 175 18.10 6.20 4.30
CA THR A 175 17.64 7.35 5.08
C THR A 175 18.46 8.58 4.70
N LEU A 176 17.77 9.66 4.34
CA LEU A 176 18.34 10.98 4.13
C LEU A 176 18.01 11.84 5.34
N THR A 177 19.00 12.59 5.83
CA THR A 177 18.87 13.45 7.00
C THR A 177 18.93 14.92 6.58
N ASP A 178 18.12 15.76 7.22
CA ASP A 178 18.15 17.22 7.08
C ASP A 178 17.98 17.74 5.64
N ILE A 179 17.22 17.00 4.81
CA ILE A 179 16.87 17.43 3.46
C ILE A 179 15.69 18.39 3.45
N LYS A 180 15.67 19.30 2.47
CA LYS A 180 14.52 20.18 2.21
C LYS A 180 13.59 19.53 1.20
N VAL A 181 12.32 19.38 1.57
CA VAL A 181 11.28 18.79 0.71
C VAL A 181 10.17 19.83 0.49
N ASN A 182 9.91 20.15 -0.78
CA ASN A 182 8.87 21.08 -1.21
C ASN A 182 7.71 20.29 -1.85
N ASN A 183 6.49 20.75 -1.61
CA ASN A 183 5.29 20.23 -2.27
C ASN A 183 4.62 21.37 -3.04
N ILE A 184 4.67 21.33 -4.37
CA ILE A 184 4.15 22.41 -5.24
C ILE A 184 2.62 22.33 -5.44
N ASN A 185 2.01 21.16 -5.23
CA ASN A 185 0.58 20.93 -5.34
C ASN A 185 -0.04 20.89 -3.93
N ASP A 186 -0.42 22.03 -3.36
CA ASP A 186 -0.77 22.07 -1.93
C ASP A 186 -2.21 22.48 -1.60
N ASN A 187 -3.11 21.48 -1.63
CA ASN A 187 -4.25 21.42 -0.71
C ASN A 187 -3.95 20.52 0.51
N GLU A 188 -2.73 19.97 0.64
CA GLU A 188 -2.38 18.91 1.61
C GLU A 188 -1.15 19.24 2.46
N LYS A 189 -1.37 19.86 3.62
CA LYS A 189 -0.29 20.29 4.52
C LYS A 189 0.58 19.12 5.01
N TYR A 190 1.89 19.17 4.76
CA TYR A 190 2.86 18.18 5.26
C TYR A 190 3.56 18.67 6.54
N VAL A 191 4.11 17.71 7.30
CA VAL A 191 5.03 17.92 8.42
C VAL A 191 6.45 17.76 7.87
N ASN A 192 7.34 18.69 8.21
CA ASN A 192 8.75 18.53 7.89
C ASN A 192 9.35 17.46 8.79
N LEU A 193 10.06 16.51 8.19
CA LEU A 193 10.76 15.45 8.93
C LEU A 193 12.25 15.77 9.00
N LYS A 194 12.91 15.27 10.04
CA LYS A 194 14.38 15.25 10.08
C LYS A 194 14.95 14.16 9.16
N ASN A 195 14.25 13.03 9.10
CA ASN A 195 14.68 11.84 8.37
C ASN A 195 13.62 11.48 7.33
N TYR A 196 14.03 11.40 6.07
CA TYR A 196 13.21 10.89 4.97
C TYR A 196 13.79 9.58 4.48
N HIS A 197 12.94 8.67 4.00
CA HIS A 197 13.38 7.43 3.39
C HIS A 197 13.24 7.53 1.87
N ILE A 198 14.34 7.35 1.14
CA ILE A 198 14.37 7.34 -0.32
C ILE A 198 14.51 5.90 -0.82
N VAL A 199 13.79 5.55 -1.88
CA VAL A 199 14.00 4.29 -2.61
C VAL A 199 15.20 4.48 -3.54
N SER A 200 16.25 3.67 -3.33
CA SER A 200 17.52 3.73 -4.06
C SER A 200 17.66 2.68 -5.16
N SER A 201 16.80 1.66 -5.16
CA SER A 201 16.66 0.72 -6.27
C SER A 201 15.85 1.33 -7.42
N GLN A 202 16.06 0.84 -8.64
CA GLN A 202 15.33 1.31 -9.81
C GLN A 202 13.82 0.99 -9.70
N ILE A 203 12.98 1.96 -10.06
CA ILE A 203 11.54 1.79 -10.31
C ILE A 203 11.34 2.07 -11.81
N ASN A 204 10.88 1.05 -12.55
CA ASN A 204 10.99 1.02 -14.01
C ASN A 204 10.29 2.15 -14.77
N TYR A 205 9.22 2.71 -14.19
CA TYR A 205 8.43 3.76 -14.83
C TYR A 205 8.85 5.18 -14.42
N LEU A 206 9.82 5.33 -13.50
CA LEU A 206 10.33 6.65 -13.12
C LEU A 206 11.34 7.15 -14.15
N GLU A 207 11.32 8.46 -14.40
CA GLU A 207 12.33 9.10 -15.23
C GLU A 207 13.71 9.11 -14.53
N LYS A 208 14.78 9.32 -15.30
CA LYS A 208 16.16 9.24 -14.79
C LYS A 208 16.49 10.22 -13.64
N ASN A 209 15.78 11.34 -13.58
CA ASN A 209 15.94 12.41 -12.58
C ASN A 209 14.84 12.37 -11.51
N GLU A 210 13.96 11.37 -11.53
CA GLU A 210 12.90 11.19 -10.54
C GLU A 210 13.32 10.22 -9.43
N PHE A 211 12.85 10.51 -8.22
CA PHE A 211 13.13 9.75 -7.01
C PHE A 211 11.85 9.51 -6.22
N ALA A 212 11.69 8.31 -5.67
CA ALA A 212 10.59 7.99 -4.77
C ALA A 212 11.01 8.19 -3.31
N LEU A 213 10.32 9.09 -2.59
CA LEU A 213 10.40 9.18 -1.13
C LEU A 213 9.20 8.48 -0.50
N ILE A 214 9.43 7.75 0.59
CA ILE A 214 8.36 7.16 1.38
C ILE A 214 7.67 8.26 2.19
N ASN A 215 6.47 8.63 1.75
CA ASN A 215 5.64 9.64 2.38
C ASN A 215 4.80 9.09 3.53
N GLY A 216 4.56 7.79 3.58
CA GLY A 216 3.94 7.18 4.74
C GLY A 216 3.57 5.72 4.58
N VAL A 217 3.15 5.12 5.68
CA VAL A 217 2.60 3.77 5.78
C VAL A 217 1.24 3.87 6.44
N ILE A 218 0.23 3.30 5.78
CA ILE A 218 -1.09 3.04 6.37
C ILE A 218 -1.08 1.58 6.81
N LEU A 219 -1.15 1.36 8.11
CA LEU A 219 -1.30 0.05 8.74
C LEU A 219 -2.78 -0.21 9.04
N ILE A 220 -3.21 -1.41 8.71
CA ILE A 220 -4.55 -1.93 8.99
C ILE A 220 -4.34 -3.18 9.84
N ASN A 221 -4.83 -3.14 11.09
CA ASN A 221 -4.80 -4.32 11.93
C ASN A 221 -5.95 -5.25 11.57
N ASP A 222 -5.68 -6.55 11.61
CA ASP A 222 -6.67 -7.58 11.32
C ASP A 222 -7.83 -7.55 12.32
N PHE A 223 -8.95 -8.12 11.87
CA PHE A 223 -10.29 -7.93 12.39
C PHE A 223 -10.49 -8.63 13.74
N GLU A 224 -10.92 -7.88 14.74
CA GLU A 224 -11.60 -8.41 15.93
C GLU A 224 -13.11 -8.50 15.69
#